data_AF-A0A1Z3ND94-F1
#
_entry.id   AF-A0A1Z3ND94-F1
#
_cell.length_a   1.000
_cell.length_b   1.000
_cell.length_c   1.000
_cell.angle_alpha   90.00
_cell.angle_beta   90.00
_cell.angle_gamma   90.00
#
_symmetry.space_group_name_H-M   'P 1'
#
loop_
_entity.id
_entity.type
_entity.pdbx_description
1 polymer ?
#
loop_
_entity_poly.entity_id
_entity_poly.type
_entity_poly.pdbx_seq_one_letter_code
_entity_poly.pdbx_strand_id
1 'polypeptide(L)'
;MLITLPAFAKGISSSEANNKALEVLISSAGSIKLEGDVRDSETLSGILSRALISAGKGGAVIKNDCVFISRDGIYECHLDIQHQIDGVSVGETVIAYETFADINDVPEKMLIQRVYVSRGH
;
A
#
# COMPACT_ATOMS: atom_id res chain seq x y z
N MET A 1 7.82 -33.80 -31.99
CA MET A 1 8.05 -32.42 -31.52
C MET A 1 7.56 -32.34 -30.08
N LEU A 2 8.48 -32.26 -29.12
CA LEU A 2 8.15 -31.98 -27.72
C LEU A 2 7.68 -30.53 -27.66
N ILE A 3 6.41 -30.30 -27.36
CA ILE A 3 5.88 -28.96 -27.12
C ILE A 3 6.35 -28.58 -25.71
N THR A 4 7.44 -27.83 -25.62
CA THR A 4 7.85 -27.18 -24.38
C THR A 4 6.82 -26.10 -24.07
N LEU A 5 5.96 -26.36 -23.08
CA LEU A 5 5.08 -25.35 -22.51
C LEU A 5 5.93 -24.15 -22.06
N PRO A 6 5.50 -22.91 -22.35
CA PRO A 6 6.21 -21.74 -21.87
C PRO A 6 6.27 -21.82 -20.35
N ALA A 7 7.47 -21.67 -19.80
CA ALA A 7 7.68 -21.54 -18.36
C ALA A 7 6.71 -20.47 -17.85
N PHE A 8 5.77 -20.87 -16.99
CA PHE A 8 5.01 -19.92 -16.20
C PHE A 8 6.03 -19.06 -15.48
N ALA A 9 6.15 -17.79 -15.89
CA ALA A 9 6.84 -16.80 -15.08
C ALA A 9 6.27 -16.94 -13.67
N LYS A 10 7.13 -17.17 -12.68
CA LYS A 10 6.72 -17.20 -11.28
C LYS A 10 6.28 -15.78 -10.92
N GLY A 11 5.05 -15.42 -11.29
CA GLY A 11 4.41 -14.22 -10.77
C GLY A 11 4.37 -14.35 -9.25
N ILE A 12 4.71 -13.27 -8.56
CA ILE A 12 4.60 -13.21 -7.11
C ILE A 12 3.13 -13.38 -6.69
N SER A 13 2.90 -13.96 -5.52
CA SER A 13 1.54 -14.05 -4.98
C SER A 13 0.99 -12.66 -4.65
N SER A 14 -0.34 -12.51 -4.64
CA SER A 14 -0.98 -11.24 -4.25
C SER A 14 -0.56 -10.78 -2.85
N SER A 15 -0.32 -11.71 -1.92
CA SER A 15 0.17 -11.39 -0.57
C SER A 15 1.59 -10.82 -0.59
N GLU A 16 2.48 -11.40 -1.41
CA GLU A 16 3.84 -10.89 -1.59
C GLU A 16 3.83 -9.51 -2.25
N ALA A 17 2.98 -9.30 -3.26
CA ALA A 17 2.82 -8.00 -3.91
C ALA A 17 2.34 -6.93 -2.91
N ASN A 18 1.35 -7.25 -2.08
CA ASN A 18 0.83 -6.34 -1.05
C ASN A 18 1.91 -5.97 -0.04
N ASN A 19 2.70 -6.95 0.44
CA ASN A 19 3.77 -6.67 1.40
C ASN A 19 4.86 -5.80 0.78
N LYS A 20 5.27 -6.09 -0.46
CA LYS A 20 6.30 -5.33 -1.17
C LYS A 20 5.87 -3.90 -1.47
N ALA A 21 4.65 -3.72 -1.96
CA ALA A 21 4.11 -2.38 -2.19
C ALA A 21 4.02 -1.55 -0.91
N LEU A 22 3.64 -2.18 0.22
CA LEU A 22 3.62 -1.52 1.52
C LEU A 22 5.04 -1.13 1.98
N GLU A 23 6.03 -2.00 1.80
CA GLU A 23 7.45 -1.67 2.06
C GLU A 23 7.92 -0.46 1.25
N VAL A 24 7.57 -0.43 -0.04
CA VAL A 24 7.88 0.70 -0.95
C VAL A 24 7.22 1.99 -0.48
N LEU A 25 5.96 1.94 -0.06
CA LEU A 25 5.23 3.10 0.49
C LEU A 25 5.92 3.63 1.74
N ILE A 26 6.27 2.75 2.69
CA ILE A 26 6.94 3.13 3.95
C ILE A 26 8.31 3.75 3.67
N SER A 27 9.10 3.15 2.78
CA SER A 27 10.42 3.65 2.35
C SER A 27 10.32 5.05 1.74
N SER A 28 9.29 5.28 0.93
CA SER A 28 9.08 6.54 0.22
C SER A 28 8.34 7.60 1.05
N ALA A 29 7.85 7.25 2.25
CA ALA A 29 6.93 8.09 3.01
C ALA A 29 7.49 9.47 3.40
N GLY A 30 8.81 9.61 3.46
CA GLY A 30 9.47 10.89 3.76
C GLY A 30 9.48 11.90 2.62
N SER A 31 9.30 11.47 1.37
CA SER A 31 9.36 12.33 0.18
C SER A 31 8.02 12.44 -0.57
N ILE A 32 7.01 11.70 -0.15
CA ILE A 32 5.67 11.71 -0.74
C ILE A 32 4.88 12.94 -0.31
N LYS A 33 4.23 13.59 -1.27
CA LYS A 33 3.23 14.62 -0.99
C LYS A 33 1.87 13.99 -0.69
N LEU A 34 1.19 14.53 0.31
CA LEU A 34 -0.16 14.13 0.68
C LEU A 34 -1.20 15.01 -0.02
N GLU A 35 -2.26 14.40 -0.53
CA GLU A 35 -3.45 15.08 -1.07
C GLU A 35 -4.72 14.49 -0.41
N GLY A 36 -5.86 15.21 -0.45
CA GLY A 36 -7.14 14.76 0.13
C GLY A 36 -7.41 15.33 1.53
N ASP A 37 -7.94 14.52 2.44
CA ASP A 37 -8.27 14.91 3.83
C ASP A 37 -7.03 14.84 4.75
N VAL A 38 -6.13 15.79 4.54
CA VAL A 38 -4.83 15.88 5.23
C VAL A 38 -4.65 17.24 5.87
N ARG A 39 -4.06 17.26 7.07
CA ARG A 39 -3.74 18.52 7.76
C ARG A 39 -2.45 19.12 7.19
N ASP A 40 -2.31 20.44 7.23
CA ASP A 40 -1.17 21.17 6.63
C ASP A 40 0.22 20.70 7.11
N SER A 41 0.33 20.21 8.35
CA SER A 41 1.58 19.71 8.94
C SER A 41 1.69 18.19 8.94
N GLU A 42 0.76 17.49 8.30
CA GLU A 42 0.70 16.04 8.32
C GLU A 42 1.66 15.43 7.30
N THR A 43 2.32 14.34 7.69
CA THR A 43 3.26 13.60 6.85
C THR A 43 2.82 12.15 6.73
N LEU A 44 3.08 11.52 5.59
CA LEU A 44 2.75 10.11 5.38
C LEU A 44 3.44 9.23 6.42
N SER A 45 4.72 9.50 6.69
CA SER A 45 5.48 8.79 7.73
C SER A 45 4.85 8.92 9.12
N GLY A 46 4.30 10.08 9.44
CA GLY A 46 3.57 10.32 10.68
C GLY A 46 2.27 9.52 10.76
N ILE A 47 1.48 9.46 9.68
CA ILE A 47 0.26 8.66 9.61
C ILE A 47 0.59 7.17 9.80
N LEU A 48 1.54 6.65 9.02
CA LEU A 48 1.94 5.24 9.05
C LEU A 48 2.51 4.84 10.41
N SER A 49 3.37 5.68 11.01
CA SER A 49 3.95 5.40 12.33
C SER A 49 2.88 5.27 13.41
N ARG A 50 1.87 6.17 13.41
CA ARG A 50 0.75 6.09 14.36
C ARG A 50 -0.10 4.85 14.13
N ALA A 51 -0.41 4.53 12.87
CA ALA A 51 -1.16 3.33 12.53
C ALA A 51 -0.47 2.05 13.00
N LEU A 52 0.84 1.92 12.72
CA LEU A 52 1.65 0.76 13.14
C LEU A 52 1.74 0.61 14.66
N ILE A 53 1.92 1.73 15.39
CA ILE A 53 1.91 1.72 16.87
C ILE A 53 0.55 1.28 17.40
N SER A 54 -0.55 1.81 16.84
CA SER A 54 -1.91 1.41 17.23
C SER A 54 -2.17 -0.06 16.93
N ALA A 55 -1.75 -0.56 15.77
CA ALA A 55 -1.90 -1.96 15.40
C ALA A 55 -1.15 -2.90 16.36
N GLY A 56 0.09 -2.55 16.73
CA GLY A 56 0.86 -3.32 17.73
C GLY A 56 0.23 -3.37 19.13
N LYS A 57 -0.73 -2.48 19.41
CA LYS A 57 -1.52 -2.46 20.67
C LYS A 57 -2.95 -3.00 20.49
N GLY A 58 -3.30 -3.50 19.30
CA GLY A 58 -4.65 -3.96 18.98
C GLY A 58 -5.68 -2.83 18.75
N GLY A 59 -5.23 -1.57 18.66
CA GLY A 59 -6.09 -0.40 18.43
C GLY A 59 -6.21 0.00 16.95
N ALA A 60 -5.66 -0.80 16.04
CA ALA A 60 -5.88 -0.63 14.60
C ALA A 60 -5.71 -1.94 13.83
N VAL A 61 -6.45 -2.07 12.74
CA VAL A 61 -6.26 -3.09 11.70
C VAL A 61 -5.74 -2.38 10.46
N ILE A 62 -4.66 -2.90 9.87
CA ILE A 62 -4.06 -2.37 8.66
C ILE A 62 -4.20 -3.43 7.57
N LYS A 63 -4.81 -3.05 6.46
CA LYS A 63 -4.99 -3.91 5.30
C LYS A 63 -4.47 -3.21 4.06
N ASN A 64 -3.53 -3.84 3.37
CA ASN A 64 -3.04 -3.35 2.09
C ASN A 64 -3.52 -4.30 0.99
N ASP A 65 -4.24 -3.76 0.01
CA ASP A 65 -4.75 -4.49 -1.13
C ASP A 65 -4.21 -3.86 -2.42
N CYS A 66 -3.41 -4.60 -3.18
CA CYS A 66 -2.87 -4.17 -4.47
C CYS A 66 -3.47 -4.98 -5.62
N VAL A 67 -3.83 -4.28 -6.69
CA VAL A 67 -4.34 -4.86 -7.93
C VAL A 67 -3.37 -4.55 -9.07
N PHE A 68 -3.01 -5.58 -9.84
CA PHE A 68 -2.20 -5.40 -11.04
C PHE A 68 -3.05 -4.81 -12.17
N ILE A 69 -2.65 -3.65 -12.68
CA ILE A 69 -3.46 -2.86 -13.63
C ILE A 69 -2.96 -2.97 -15.07
N SER A 70 -1.65 -3.06 -15.30
CA SER A 70 -1.10 -3.02 -16.67
C SER A 70 0.10 -3.94 -16.86
N ARG A 71 0.29 -4.40 -18.12
CA ARG A 71 1.47 -5.18 -18.57
C ARG A 71 2.81 -4.48 -18.33
N ASP A 72 2.80 -3.18 -18.03
CA ASP A 72 3.99 -2.39 -17.75
C ASP A 72 4.44 -2.51 -16.28
N GLY A 73 3.80 -3.38 -15.48
CA GLY A 73 4.20 -3.61 -14.09
C GLY A 73 3.55 -2.66 -13.10
N ILE A 74 2.43 -2.02 -13.43
CA ILE A 74 1.77 -1.05 -12.55
C ILE A 74 0.81 -1.75 -11.58
N TYR A 75 0.96 -1.46 -10.30
CA TYR A 75 0.06 -1.88 -9.22
C TYR A 75 -0.63 -0.66 -8.62
N GLU A 76 -1.96 -0.70 -8.59
CA GLU A 76 -2.78 0.23 -7.84
C GLU A 76 -3.07 -0.37 -6.48
N CYS A 77 -2.72 0.35 -5.43
CA CYS A 77 -2.80 -0.14 -4.06
C CYS A 77 -3.67 0.77 -3.19
N HIS A 78 -4.45 0.13 -2.34
CA HIS A 78 -5.25 0.77 -1.32
C HIS A 78 -4.82 0.26 0.05
N LEU A 79 -4.32 1.17 0.87
CA LEU A 79 -3.99 0.92 2.27
C LEU A 79 -5.15 1.43 3.13
N ASP A 80 -5.90 0.51 3.71
CA ASP A 80 -6.97 0.77 4.67
C ASP A 80 -6.42 0.62 6.11
N ILE A 81 -6.59 1.67 6.90
CA ILE A 81 -6.27 1.72 8.32
C ILE A 81 -7.58 1.94 9.09
N GLN A 82 -8.07 0.89 9.72
CA GLN A 82 -9.24 0.96 10.62
C GLN A 82 -8.78 1.09 12.06
N HIS A 83 -9.10 2.23 12.69
CA HIS A 83 -8.87 2.44 14.10
C HIS A 83 -9.96 1.77 14.93
N GLN A 84 -9.55 1.08 15.99
CA GLN A 84 -10.45 0.32 16.85
C GLN A 84 -10.31 0.73 18.32
N ILE A 85 -11.44 0.77 19.03
CA ILE A 85 -11.51 0.88 20.48
C ILE A 85 -12.35 -0.30 20.97
N ASP A 86 -11.78 -1.15 21.82
CA ASP A 86 -12.43 -2.36 22.33
C ASP A 86 -13.03 -3.26 21.24
N GLY A 87 -12.35 -3.33 20.08
CA GLY A 87 -12.77 -4.12 18.90
C GLY A 87 -13.86 -3.46 18.04
N VAL A 88 -14.30 -2.25 18.38
CA VAL A 88 -15.26 -1.47 17.58
C VAL A 88 -14.50 -0.50 16.68
N SER A 89 -14.80 -0.50 15.38
CA SER A 89 -14.24 0.46 14.43
C SER A 89 -14.78 1.87 14.70
N VAL A 90 -13.88 2.84 14.89
CA VAL A 90 -14.21 4.23 15.25
C VAL A 90 -13.66 5.26 14.26
N GLY A 91 -13.02 4.80 13.19
CA GLY A 91 -12.49 5.68 12.16
C GLY A 91 -11.70 4.90 11.12
N GLU A 92 -11.74 5.39 9.89
CA GLU A 92 -11.08 4.79 8.74
C GLU A 92 -10.12 5.81 8.13
N THR A 93 -8.93 5.38 7.72
CA THR A 93 -8.04 6.16 6.88
C THR A 93 -7.62 5.30 5.70
N VAL A 94 -8.02 5.72 4.49
CA VAL A 94 -7.66 5.07 3.24
C VAL A 94 -6.58 5.87 2.54
N ILE A 95 -5.51 5.20 2.13
CA ILE A 95 -4.41 5.79 1.37
C ILE A 95 -4.35 5.08 0.02
N ALA A 96 -4.66 5.81 -1.06
CA ALA A 96 -4.54 5.32 -2.42
C ALA A 96 -3.18 5.71 -3.00
N TYR A 97 -2.49 4.74 -3.58
CA TYR A 97 -1.14 4.92 -4.14
C TYR A 97 -0.83 3.93 -5.26
N GLU A 98 0.12 4.30 -6.11
CA GLU A 98 0.54 3.48 -7.24
C GLU A 98 2.01 3.09 -7.09
N THR A 99 2.29 1.81 -7.28
CA THR A 99 3.66 1.28 -7.31
C THR A 99 3.96 0.66 -8.66
N PHE A 100 5.25 0.65 -8.99
CA PHE A 100 5.77 0.09 -10.22
C PHE A 100 6.66 -1.11 -9.90
N ALA A 101 6.43 -2.18 -10.63
CA ALA A 101 7.24 -3.38 -10.68
C ALA A 101 8.02 -3.46 -11.98
N ASP A 102 9.29 -3.84 -11.87
CA ASP A 102 10.18 -4.03 -13.02
C ASP A 102 9.99 -5.42 -13.67
N ILE A 103 10.93 -5.83 -14.52
CA ILE A 103 11.10 -7.16 -15.14
C ILE A 103 10.75 -8.36 -14.23
N ASN A 104 10.81 -8.25 -12.90
CA ASN A 104 10.53 -9.35 -11.97
C ASN A 104 9.09 -9.38 -11.40
N ASP A 105 8.19 -8.51 -11.84
CA ASP A 105 6.83 -8.35 -11.28
C ASP A 105 6.81 -8.05 -9.77
N VAL A 106 7.90 -7.50 -9.22
CA VAL A 106 8.00 -7.10 -7.80
C VAL A 106 7.88 -5.58 -7.68
N PRO A 107 6.95 -5.04 -6.86
CA PRO A 107 6.90 -3.61 -6.57
C PRO A 107 8.22 -3.11 -5.98
N GLU A 108 8.88 -2.17 -6.65
CA GLU A 108 10.20 -1.65 -6.25
C GLU A 108 10.20 -0.16 -5.92
N LYS A 109 9.29 0.61 -6.54
CA LYS A 109 9.24 2.06 -6.38
C LYS A 109 7.83 2.60 -6.55
N MET A 110 7.60 3.78 -6.00
CA MET A 110 6.37 4.55 -6.24
C MET A 110 6.35 5.05 -7.68
N LEU A 111 5.20 4.91 -8.36
CA LEU A 111 5.01 5.45 -9.71
C LEU A 111 4.88 6.98 -9.65
N ILE A 112 4.13 7.47 -8.65
CA ILE A 112 3.89 8.88 -8.40
C ILE A 112 4.27 9.19 -6.94
N GLN A 113 5.01 10.27 -6.71
CA GLN A 113 5.36 10.75 -5.36
C GLN A 113 4.21 11.51 -4.69
N ARG A 114 2.99 11.01 -4.87
CA ARG A 114 1.76 11.57 -4.31
C ARG A 114 0.88 10.43 -3.87
N VAL A 115 0.19 10.61 -2.76
CA VAL A 115 -0.83 9.68 -2.29
C VAL A 115 -2.06 10.45 -1.89
N TYR A 116 -3.21 9.88 -2.18
CA TYR A 116 -4.49 10.45 -1.80
C TYR A 116 -4.95 9.83 -0.48
N VAL A 117 -5.27 10.67 0.49
CA VAL A 117 -5.75 10.26 1.81
C VAL A 117 -7.24 10.61 1.92
N SER A 118 -8.04 9.63 2.29
CA SER A 118 -9.45 9.80 2.64
C SER A 118 -9.67 9.33 4.07
N ARG A 119 -10.57 9.97 4.83
CA ARG A 119 -10.93 9.54 6.18
C ARG A 119 -12.43 9.33 6.31
N GLY A 120 -12.80 8.19 6.86
CA GLY A 120 -14.17 7.88 7.29
C GLY A 120 -14.37 8.35 8.73
N HIS A 121 -15.44 9.12 8.95
CA HIS A 121 -15.92 9.55 10.27
C HIS A 121 -17.00 8.61 10.80
#